data_AF-A0A1Y4QZG5-F1
#
_entry.id   AF-A0A1Y4QZG5-F1
#
_cell.length_a   1.000
_cell.length_b   1.000
_cell.length_c   1.000
_cell.angle_alpha   90.00
_cell.angle_beta   90.00
_cell.angle_gamma   90.00
#
_symmetry.space_group_name_H-M   'P 1'
#
loop_
_entity.id
_entity.type
_entity.pdbx_description
1 polymer ?
#
loop_
_entity_poly.entity_id
_entity_poly.type
_entity_poly.pdbx_seq_one_letter_code
_entity_poly.pdbx_strand_id
1 'polypeptide(L)'
;MKAIERRKIENAVRKEYKAAREWCQADGRRYYRLMVDTEDGDIWSDVFLSCESWKVYHSETIQRLSWDEGITVEEREAEYVEDAIRLLEAAGWTIE
;
A
#
# COMPACT_ATOMS: atom_id res chain seq x y z
N MET A 1 -5.50 -20.75 -8.74
CA MET A 1 -6.25 -19.89 -7.81
C MET A 1 -5.23 -19.22 -6.92
N LYS A 2 -5.19 -17.90 -6.86
CA LYS A 2 -4.23 -17.17 -6.02
C LYS A 2 -4.89 -16.96 -4.65
N ALA A 3 -4.20 -17.29 -3.57
CA ALA A 3 -4.73 -17.22 -2.22
C ALA A 3 -3.73 -16.49 -1.31
N ILE A 4 -4.24 -15.64 -0.44
CA ILE A 4 -3.43 -14.89 0.51
C ILE A 4 -4.21 -14.75 1.82
N GLU A 5 -3.52 -14.98 2.94
CA GLU A 5 -4.09 -14.77 4.26
C GLU A 5 -4.27 -13.27 4.51
N ARG A 6 -5.44 -12.87 5.02
CA ARG A 6 -5.70 -11.48 5.46
C ARG A 6 -4.59 -10.95 6.37
N ARG A 7 -4.11 -11.81 7.27
CA ARG A 7 -3.02 -11.48 8.20
C ARG A 7 -1.72 -11.11 7.50
N LYS A 8 -1.42 -11.67 6.32
CA LYS A 8 -0.23 -11.29 5.53
C LYS A 8 -0.37 -9.88 4.97
N ILE A 9 -1.56 -9.54 4.47
CA ILE A 9 -1.90 -8.19 3.99
C ILE A 9 -1.75 -7.19 5.15
N GLU A 10 -2.38 -7.47 6.30
CA GLU A 10 -2.30 -6.62 7.49
C GLU A 10 -0.85 -6.37 7.95
N ASN A 11 -0.04 -7.43 8.01
CA ASN A 11 1.36 -7.32 8.42
C ASN A 11 2.17 -6.51 7.42
N ALA A 12 1.96 -6.70 6.11
CA ALA A 12 2.66 -5.97 5.07
C ALA A 12 2.30 -4.47 5.11
N VAL A 13 1.01 -4.15 5.16
CA VAL A 13 0.52 -2.76 5.27
C VAL A 13 1.10 -2.08 6.51
N ARG A 14 1.01 -2.70 7.69
CA ARG A 14 1.53 -2.11 8.93
C ARG A 14 3.04 -1.87 8.85
N LYS A 15 3.79 -2.84 8.33
CA LYS A 15 5.25 -2.74 8.18
C LYS A 15 5.62 -1.57 7.26
N GLU A 16 5.05 -1.54 6.06
CA GLU A 16 5.40 -0.58 5.02
C GLU A 16 4.89 0.82 5.34
N TYR A 17 3.68 0.94 5.88
CA TYR A 17 3.13 2.23 6.29
C TYR A 17 3.93 2.85 7.43
N LYS A 18 4.33 2.06 8.43
CA LYS A 18 5.20 2.53 9.51
C LYS A 18 6.54 3.02 8.95
N ALA A 19 7.20 2.22 8.12
CA ALA A 19 8.49 2.58 7.52
C ALA A 19 8.40 3.87 6.68
N ALA A 20 7.34 4.00 5.88
CA ALA A 20 7.11 5.18 5.05
C ALA A 20 6.86 6.46 5.88
N ARG A 21 6.11 6.34 6.98
CA ARG A 21 5.90 7.45 7.90
C ARG A 21 7.18 7.88 8.60
N GLU A 22 7.99 6.92 9.08
CA GLU A 22 9.30 7.20 9.68
C GLU A 22 10.24 7.87 8.66
N TRP A 23 10.24 7.41 7.41
CA TRP A 23 11.00 8.03 6.32
C TRP A 23 10.63 9.50 6.11
N CYS A 24 9.34 9.83 6.17
CA CYS A 24 8.84 11.19 5.95
C CYS A 24 8.98 12.10 7.17
N GLN A 25 9.03 11.55 8.38
CA GLN A 25 9.33 12.33 9.58
C GLN A 25 10.74 12.93 9.57
N ALA A 26 11.68 12.29 8.86
CA ALA A 26 13.06 12.77 8.78
C ALA A 26 13.22 14.06 7.93
N ASP A 27 12.31 14.33 6.98
CA ASP A 27 12.31 15.55 6.16
C ASP A 27 10.90 15.78 5.58
N GLY A 28 10.31 16.95 5.84
CA GLY A 28 8.97 17.32 5.36
C GLY A 28 8.83 17.46 3.84
N ARG A 29 9.92 17.32 3.08
CA ARG A 29 9.92 17.23 1.60
C ARG A 29 9.87 15.80 1.08
N ARG A 30 9.76 14.80 1.96
CA ARG A 30 9.63 13.40 1.58
C ARG A 30 8.17 13.00 1.54
N TYR A 31 7.87 12.14 0.59
CA TYR A 31 6.52 11.65 0.33
C TYR A 31 6.56 10.13 0.16
N TYR A 32 5.39 9.52 0.29
CA TYR A 32 5.23 8.10 0.03
C TYR A 32 3.86 7.79 -0.57
N ARG A 33 3.76 6.64 -1.21
CA ARG A 33 2.50 5.95 -1.51
C ARG A 33 2.66 4.46 -1.22
N LEU A 34 1.64 3.84 -0.64
CA LEU A 34 1.57 2.39 -0.60
C LEU A 34 1.08 1.86 -1.94
N MET A 35 1.71 0.79 -2.38
CA MET A 35 1.46 0.12 -3.65
C MET A 35 1.14 -1.35 -3.37
N VAL A 36 0.33 -1.97 -4.24
CA VAL A 36 0.08 -3.40 -4.27
C VAL A 36 0.30 -3.91 -5.68
N ASP A 37 0.99 -5.04 -5.83
CA ASP A 37 1.00 -5.79 -7.08
C ASP A 37 -0.05 -6.90 -7.01
N THR A 38 -1.05 -6.80 -7.87
CA THR A 38 -2.15 -7.77 -7.98
C THR A 38 -1.73 -9.07 -8.67
N GLU A 39 -0.53 -9.15 -9.23
CA GLU A 39 0.05 -10.37 -9.76
C GLU A 39 0.50 -11.33 -8.66
N ASP A 40 1.22 -10.83 -7.66
CA ASP A 40 1.86 -11.66 -6.61
C ASP A 40 1.43 -11.30 -5.17
N GLY A 41 0.67 -10.24 -4.99
CA GLY A 41 0.16 -9.78 -3.70
C GLY A 41 1.18 -8.99 -2.87
N ASP A 42 2.32 -8.60 -3.45
CA ASP A 42 3.31 -7.81 -2.73
C ASP A 42 2.81 -6.39 -2.47
N ILE A 43 3.13 -5.88 -1.27
CA ILE A 43 2.76 -4.54 -0.83
C ILE A 43 4.02 -3.83 -0.37
N TRP A 44 4.28 -2.65 -0.91
CA TRP A 44 5.45 -1.85 -0.56
C TRP A 44 5.14 -0.35 -0.49
N SER A 45 6.03 0.37 0.18
CA SER A 45 6.04 1.83 0.17
C SER A 45 6.93 2.39 -0.96
N ASP A 46 6.34 3.04 -1.94
CA ASP A 46 7.10 3.86 -2.89
C ASP A 46 7.38 5.23 -2.24
N VAL A 47 8.66 5.51 -1.95
CA VAL A 47 9.10 6.75 -1.30
C VAL A 47 9.84 7.65 -2.29
N PHE A 48 9.55 8.94 -2.26
CA PHE A 48 10.07 9.89 -3.23
C PHE A 48 10.24 11.30 -2.64
N LEU A 49 11.05 12.14 -3.31
CA LEU A 49 11.44 13.48 -2.83
C LEU A 49 10.59 14.61 -3.41
N SER A 50 9.78 14.33 -4.43
CA SER A 50 8.79 15.27 -4.96
C SER A 50 7.64 14.52 -5.61
N CYS A 51 6.46 15.13 -5.62
CA CYS A 51 5.29 14.57 -6.33
C CYS A 51 5.52 14.38 -7.84
N GLU A 52 6.59 14.96 -8.41
CA GLU A 52 7.00 14.80 -9.81
C GLU A 52 8.02 13.68 -10.01
N SER A 53 8.60 13.14 -8.93
CA SER A 53 9.63 12.10 -8.96
C SER A 53 9.16 10.76 -8.37
N TRP A 54 7.85 10.57 -8.25
CA TRP A 54 7.27 9.25 -7.98
C TRP A 54 7.62 8.29 -9.13
N LYS A 55 7.82 7.01 -8.80
CA LYS A 55 8.14 6.01 -9.83
C LYS A 55 6.88 5.70 -10.62
N VAL A 56 6.96 5.86 -11.94
CA VAL A 56 5.92 5.36 -12.83
C VAL A 56 6.16 3.87 -13.04
N TYR A 57 5.26 3.06 -12.50
CA TYR A 57 5.24 1.62 -12.74
C TYR A 57 4.47 1.34 -14.03
N HIS A 58 5.09 0.61 -14.96
CA HIS A 58 4.49 0.28 -16.26
C HIS A 58 3.69 -1.02 -16.27
N SER A 59 3.63 -1.74 -15.14
CA SER A 59 2.80 -2.94 -15.02
C SER A 59 1.35 -2.57 -14.73
N GLU A 60 0.41 -3.17 -15.45
CA GLU A 60 -1.04 -3.04 -15.20
C GLU A 60 -1.47 -3.68 -13.87
N THR A 61 -0.62 -4.53 -13.30
CA THR A 61 -0.89 -5.24 -12.05
C THR A 61 -0.56 -4.41 -10.81
N ILE A 62 0.28 -3.39 -10.95
CA ILE A 62 0.73 -2.52 -9.86
C ILE A 62 -0.25 -1.37 -9.67
N GLN A 63 -0.85 -1.30 -8.50
CA GLN A 63 -1.87 -0.33 -8.16
C GLN A 63 -1.52 0.43 -6.88
N ARG A 64 -1.92 1.70 -6.81
CA ARG A 64 -1.79 2.51 -5.60
C ARG A 64 -2.92 2.17 -4.63
N LEU A 65 -2.61 2.04 -3.35
CA LEU A 65 -3.66 1.98 -2.32
C LEU A 65 -4.21 3.39 -2.08
N SER A 66 -5.53 3.48 -1.97
CA SER A 66 -6.28 4.69 -1.66
C SER A 66 -6.52 4.84 -0.17
N TRP A 67 -6.74 6.08 0.28
CA TRP A 67 -7.02 6.42 1.66
C TRP A 67 -7.77 7.74 1.74
N ASP A 68 -8.47 7.96 2.85
CA ASP A 68 -9.14 9.21 3.17
C ASP A 68 -8.27 10.14 4.03
N GLU A 69 -8.43 11.45 3.81
CA GLU A 69 -7.74 12.48 4.57
C GLU A 69 -8.40 12.70 5.95
N GLY A 70 -7.63 13.14 6.94
CA GLY A 70 -8.16 13.57 8.25
C GLY A 70 -8.39 12.47 9.29
N ILE A 71 -8.10 11.21 8.98
CA ILE A 71 -8.21 10.07 9.91
C ILE A 71 -6.91 9.77 10.68
N THR A 72 -7.03 8.97 11.75
CA THR A 72 -5.92 8.49 12.60
C THR A 72 -5.00 7.51 11.85
N VAL A 73 -3.88 7.13 12.47
CA VAL A 73 -2.92 6.17 11.90
C VAL A 73 -3.56 4.79 11.79
N GLU A 74 -4.23 4.35 12.86
CA GLU A 74 -4.87 3.05 12.96
C GLU A 74 -6.03 2.91 11.95
N GLU A 75 -6.85 3.96 11.80
CA GLU A 75 -7.90 3.99 10.79
C GLU A 75 -7.30 3.93 9.37
N ARG A 76 -6.18 4.63 9.14
CA ARG A 76 -5.53 4.61 7.83
C ARG A 76 -4.88 3.26 7.51
N GLU A 77 -4.33 2.56 8.50
CA GLU A 77 -3.89 1.17 8.32
C GLU A 77 -5.06 0.27 7.91
N ALA A 78 -6.22 0.41 8.54
CA ALA A 78 -7.40 -0.37 8.20
C ALA A 78 -7.88 -0.08 6.76
N GLU A 79 -7.94 1.19 6.35
CA GLU A 79 -8.32 1.54 4.96
C GLU A 79 -7.37 0.95 3.92
N TYR A 80 -6.06 1.01 4.17
CA TYR A 80 -5.08 0.38 3.27
C TYR A 80 -5.26 -1.13 3.18
N VAL A 81 -5.58 -1.80 4.29
CA VAL A 81 -5.86 -3.24 4.29
C VAL A 81 -7.11 -3.55 3.47
N GLU A 82 -8.21 -2.83 3.69
CA GLU A 82 -9.46 -3.06 2.96
C GLU A 82 -9.32 -2.75 1.47
N ASP A 83 -8.58 -1.69 1.10
CA ASP A 83 -8.34 -1.38 -0.30
C ASP A 83 -7.44 -2.42 -0.99
N ALA A 84 -6.39 -2.90 -0.30
CA ALA A 84 -5.56 -3.97 -0.82
C ALA A 84 -6.37 -5.26 -1.04
N ILE A 85 -7.23 -5.63 -0.08
CA ILE A 85 -8.15 -6.76 -0.21
C ILE A 85 -9.05 -6.59 -1.44
N ARG A 86 -9.71 -5.43 -1.56
CA ARG A 86 -10.60 -5.13 -2.68
C ARG A 86 -9.89 -5.26 -4.03
N LEU A 87 -8.66 -4.77 -4.14
CA LEU A 87 -7.86 -4.84 -5.37
C LEU A 87 -7.42 -6.27 -5.69
N LEU A 88 -7.04 -7.06 -4.68
CA LEU A 88 -6.66 -8.46 -4.85
C LEU A 88 -7.87 -9.33 -5.23
N GLU A 89 -9.02 -9.15 -4.57
CA GLU A 89 -10.26 -9.84 -4.91
C GLU A 89 -10.71 -9.51 -6.35
N ALA A 90 -10.63 -8.24 -6.76
CA ALA A 90 -10.94 -7.82 -8.13
C ALA A 90 -9.99 -8.47 -9.16
N ALA A 91 -8.75 -8.78 -8.78
CA ALA A 91 -7.79 -9.52 -9.59
C ALA A 91 -7.95 -11.05 -9.50
N GLY A 92 -8.96 -11.55 -8.78
CA GLY A 92 -9.29 -12.97 -8.68
C GLY A 92 -8.57 -13.73 -7.57
N TRP A 93 -8.04 -13.03 -6.55
CA TRP A 93 -7.51 -13.67 -5.35
C TRP A 93 -8.63 -14.10 -4.41
N THR A 94 -8.37 -15.17 -3.67
CA THR A 94 -9.15 -15.58 -2.49
C THR A 94 -8.44 -15.11 -1.24
N ILE A 95 -9.17 -14.43 -0.35
CA ILE A 95 -8.64 -13.97 0.93
C ILE A 95 -9.03 -14.98 2.02
N GLU A 96 -8.03 -15.49 2.73
CA GLU A 96 -8.16 -16.50 3.79
C GLU A 96 -8.03 -15.92 5.20
#